data_AF-A0A1Y5EXZ3-F1
#
_entry.id   AF-A0A1Y5EXZ3-F1
#
_cell.length_a   1.000
_cell.length_b   1.000
_cell.length_c   1.000
_cell.angle_alpha   90.00
_cell.angle_beta   90.00
_cell.angle_gamma   90.00
#
_symmetry.space_group_name_H-M   'P 1'
#
loop_
_entity.id
_entity.type
_entity.pdbx_description
1 polymer ?
#
loop_
_entity_poly.entity_id
_entity_poly.type
_entity_poly.pdbx_seq_one_letter_code
_entity_poly.pdbx_strand_id
1 'polypeptide(L)' 'MKFSTILVALLFLAGCYEDTDVTMHEAGVYKGSVDQHALTTQEREAVLKKRFKQVQTDR' A
#
# COMPACT_ATOMS: atom_id res chain seq x y z
N MET A 1 3.85 -14.35 -42.64
CA MET A 1 3.02 -13.29 -42.04
C MET A 1 2.08 -13.77 -40.93
N LYS A 2 1.46 -14.97 -41.03
CA LYS A 2 0.54 -15.51 -39.99
C LYS A 2 1.13 -15.61 -38.56
N PHE A 3 2.42 -15.93 -38.42
CA PHE A 3 3.06 -16.03 -37.10
C PHE A 3 3.34 -14.67 -36.46
N SER A 4 3.50 -13.62 -37.27
CA SER A 4 3.78 -12.26 -36.77
C SER A 4 2.54 -11.64 -36.11
N THR A 5 1.35 -11.90 -36.66
CA THR A 5 0.08 -11.50 -36.03
C THR A 5 -0.18 -12.20 -34.71
N ILE A 6 0.24 -13.47 -34.57
CA ILE A 6 0.12 -14.23 -33.32
C ILE A 6 1.05 -13.65 -32.26
N LEU A 7 2.30 -13.32 -32.64
CA LEU A 7 3.28 -12.73 -31.73
C LEU A 7 2.80 -11.39 -31.16
N VAL A 8 2.22 -10.52 -32.00
CA VAL A 8 1.68 -9.22 -31.57
C VAL A 8 0.48 -9.39 -30.65
N ALA A 9 -0.40 -10.35 -30.92
CA ALA A 9 -1.55 -10.63 -30.05
C ALA A 9 -1.12 -11.05 -28.64
N LEU A 10 -0.07 -11.87 -28.51
CA LEU A 10 0.42 -12.33 -27.20
C LEU A 10 0.96 -11.20 -26.31
N LEU A 11 1.53 -10.13 -26.90
CA LEU A 11 2.04 -8.99 -26.14
C LEU A 11 0.92 -8.19 -25.45
N PHE A 12 -0.28 -8.15 -26.03
CA PHE A 12 -1.43 -7.47 -25.42
C PHE A 12 -2.02 -8.25 -24.23
N LEU A 13 -1.79 -9.56 -24.13
CA LEU A 13 -2.26 -10.36 -22.98
C LEU A 13 -1.33 -10.26 -21.76
N ALA A 14 -0.08 -9.81 -21.93
CA ALA A 14 0.90 -9.77 -20.84
C ALA A 14 0.79 -8.55 -19.89
N GLY A 15 -0.03 -7.55 -20.24
CA GLY A 15 -0.09 -6.28 -19.51
C GLY A 15 -1.24 -6.12 -18.50
N CYS A 16 -2.19 -7.06 -18.45
CA CYS A 16 -3.41 -6.95 -17.64
C CYS A 16 -3.41 -7.93 -16.46
N TYR A 17 -2.34 -7.93 -15.68
CA TYR A 17 -2.32 -8.59 -14.38
C TYR A 17 -2.57 -7.54 -13.29
N GLU A 18 -3.63 -7.74 -12.51
CA GLU A 18 -3.85 -7.01 -11.27
C GLU A 18 -2.82 -7.51 -10.26
N ASP A 19 -1.98 -6.62 -9.74
CA ASP A 19 -1.08 -6.94 -8.64
C ASP A 19 -1.94 -7.17 -7.38
N THR A 20 -2.32 -8.42 -7.17
CA THR A 20 -3.12 -8.86 -6.01
C THR A 20 -2.24 -9.12 -4.80
N ASP A 21 -0.98 -8.66 -4.80
CA ASP A 21 -0.10 -8.90 -3.67
C ASP A 21 -0.69 -8.24 -2.41
N VAL A 22 -1.02 -9.09 -1.44
CA VAL A 22 -1.51 -8.63 -0.16
C VAL A 22 -0.27 -8.27 0.64
N THR A 23 -0.02 -6.97 0.83
CA THR A 23 1.05 -6.54 1.72
C THR A 23 0.76 -7.04 3.13
N MET A 24 1.44 -8.12 3.54
CA MET A 24 1.33 -8.66 4.88
C MET A 24 2.04 -7.70 5.85
N HIS A 25 1.25 -6.93 6.60
CA HIS A 25 1.77 -6.04 7.62
C HIS A 25 2.11 -6.81 8.88
N GLU A 26 3.32 -6.63 9.40
CA GLU A 26 3.68 -7.12 10.73
C GLU A 26 2.78 -6.47 11.79
N ALA A 27 2.26 -7.28 12.71
CA ALA A 27 1.39 -6.79 13.77
C ALA A 27 2.11 -5.78 14.65
N GLY A 28 1.50 -4.61 14.85
CA GLY A 28 2.10 -3.53 15.64
C GLY A 28 3.26 -2.82 14.94
N VAL A 29 3.42 -2.97 13.62
CA VAL A 29 4.39 -2.20 12.82
C VAL A 29 3.64 -1.28 11.86
N TYR A 30 3.88 0.02 11.97
CA TYR A 30 3.35 1.04 11.06
C TYR A 30 4.49 1.74 10.34
N LYS A 31 4.47 1.74 8.99
CA LYS A 31 5.53 2.31 8.14
C LYS A 31 6.95 1.85 8.55
N GLY A 32 7.10 0.58 8.93
CA GLY A 32 8.39 -0.01 9.32
C GLY A 32 8.87 0.30 10.74
N SER A 33 8.10 1.04 11.54
CA SER A 33 8.40 1.30 12.95
C SER A 33 7.38 0.62 13.87
N VAL A 34 7.84 0.13 15.03
CA VAL A 34 6.93 -0.42 16.06
C VAL A 34 5.96 0.68 16.51
N ASP A 35 4.68 0.45 16.29
CA ASP A 35 3.57 1.30 16.73
C ASP A 35 3.09 0.84 18.10
N GLN A 36 3.57 1.49 19.15
CA GLN A 36 3.15 1.19 20.51
C GLN A 36 1.73 1.72 20.75
N HIS A 37 0.75 0.83 20.76
CA HIS A 37 -0.64 1.15 21.08
C HIS A 37 -0.94 1.25 22.59
N ALA A 38 0.05 0.92 23.44
CA ALA A 38 -0.05 0.97 24.90
C ALA A 38 0.15 2.40 25.44
N LEU A 39 -0.64 3.35 24.94
CA LEU A 39 -0.67 4.73 25.41
C LEU A 39 -1.90 4.99 26.27
N THR A 40 -1.82 5.93 27.20
CA THR A 40 -3.01 6.47 27.85
C THR A 40 -3.95 7.08 26.82
N THR A 41 -5.24 7.22 27.14
CA THR A 41 -6.24 7.77 26.20
C THR A 41 -5.83 9.14 25.67
N GLN A 42 -5.27 10.00 26.52
CA GLN A 42 -4.84 11.36 26.19
C GLN A 42 -3.62 11.36 25.24
N GLU A 43 -2.62 10.53 25.52
CA GLU A 43 -1.43 10.38 24.66
C GLU A 43 -1.82 9.81 23.29
N ARG A 44 -2.73 8.83 23.26
CA ARG A 44 -3.26 8.25 22.03
C ARG A 44 -3.97 9.31 21.19
N GLU A 45 -4.80 10.15 21.80
CA GLU A 45 -5.50 11.24 21.10
C GLU A 45 -4.51 12.23 20.44
N ALA A 46 -3.46 12.63 21.14
CA ALA A 46 -2.44 13.53 20.61
C ALA A 46 -1.70 12.93 19.40
N VAL A 47 -1.33 11.65 19.47
CA VAL A 47 -0.67 10.93 18.37
C VAL A 47 -1.60 10.83 17.15
N LEU A 48 -2.87 10.46 17.35
CA LEU A 48 -3.85 10.36 16.27
C LEU A 48 -4.10 11.71 15.60
N LYS A 49 -4.24 12.80 16.38
CA LYS A 49 -4.41 14.16 15.86
C LYS A 49 -3.21 14.61 15.01
N LYS A 50 -1.99 14.27 15.42
CA LYS A 50 -0.77 14.54 14.65
C LYS A 50 -0.77 13.75 13.32
N ARG A 51 -1.04 12.45 13.38
CA ARG A 51 -1.10 11.57 12.18
C ARG A 51 -2.16 12.06 11.18
N PHE A 52 -3.35 12.38 11.66
CA PHE A 52 -4.45 12.87 10.82
C PHE A 52 -4.06 14.12 10.02
N LYS A 53 -3.35 15.07 10.65
CA LYS A 53 -2.89 16.28 9.96
C LYS A 53 -1.75 16.02 8.98
N GLN A 54 -0.85 15.08 9.28
CA GLN A 54 0.31 14.78 8.43
C GLN A 54 -0.09 14.26 7.04
N VAL A 55 -1.19 13.49 6.94
CA VAL A 55 -1.67 12.93 5.67
C VAL A 55 -2.46 13.95 4.84
N GLN A 56 -2.92 15.05 5.45
CA GLN A 56 -3.72 16.05 4.75
C GLN A 56 -2.91 17.12 4.02
N THR A 57 -1.63 17.27 4.36
CA THR A 57 -0.72 18.23 3.70
C THR A 57 0.10 17.62 2.56
N ASP A 58 -0.01 16.30 2.33
CA ASP A 58 0.67 15.56 1.26
C ASP A 58 -0.20 15.45 0.00
N ARG A 59 -0.92 16.52 -0.34
CA ARG A 59 -1.88 16.55 -1.44
C ARG A 59 -1.66 17.74 -2.36
#